data_AF-A0A3D1ZQ95-F1
#
_entry.id   AF-A0A3D1ZQ95-F1
#
_cell.length_a   1.000
_cell.length_b   1.000
_cell.length_c   1.000
_cell.angle_alpha   90.00
_cell.angle_beta   90.00
_cell.angle_gamma   90.00
#
_symmetry.space_group_name_H-M   'P 1'
#
loop_
_entity.id
_entity.type
_entity.pdbx_description
1 polymer ?
#
loop_
_entity_poly.entity_id
_entity_poly.type
_entity_poly.pdbx_seq_one_letter_code
_entity_poly.pdbx_strand_id
1 'polypeptide(L)' 'MQTVDFKHIELSDGDKLLDLGCGEGRHVIAAYLEKNIQAVGVDLGFNDLK' A
#
# COMPACT_ATOMS: atom_id res chain seq x y z
N MET A 1 -12.63 6.02 -4.67
CA MET A 1 -12.12 5.52 -5.96
C MET A 1 -10.66 5.14 -5.74
N GLN A 2 -10.29 3.87 -5.93
CA GLN A 2 -8.89 3.43 -5.92
C GLN A 2 -8.31 3.69 -7.31
N THR A 3 -7.10 4.27 -7.39
CA THR A 3 -6.42 4.57 -8.64
C THR A 3 -5.41 3.50 -9.04
N VAL A 4 -5.34 2.41 -8.28
CA VAL A 4 -4.46 1.26 -8.54
C VAL A 4 -5.30 0.00 -8.71
N ASP A 5 -4.92 -0.84 -9.67
CA ASP A 5 -5.46 -2.20 -9.81
C ASP A 5 -4.40 -3.20 -9.33
N PHE A 6 -4.65 -3.83 -8.18
CA PHE A 6 -3.73 -4.80 -7.60
C PHE A 6 -3.58 -6.05 -8.46
N LYS A 7 -4.43 -6.31 -9.46
CA LYS A 7 -4.23 -7.45 -10.38
C LYS A 7 -2.96 -7.35 -11.21
N HIS A 8 -2.39 -6.16 -11.37
CA HIS A 8 -1.12 -5.97 -12.07
C HIS A 8 0.10 -6.25 -11.18
N ILE A 9 -0.11 -6.34 -9.86
CA ILE A 9 0.91 -6.62 -8.85
C ILE A 9 0.48 -7.96 -8.27
N GLU A 10 0.93 -9.07 -8.85
CA GLU A 10 0.46 -10.44 -8.53
C GLU A 10 0.74 -10.85 -7.06
N LEU A 11 0.01 -10.24 -6.11
CA LEU A 11 0.20 -10.39 -4.68
C LEU A 11 -0.29 -11.76 -4.21
N SER A 12 0.60 -12.46 -3.52
CA SER A 12 0.35 -13.71 -2.84
C SER A 12 0.40 -13.52 -1.32
N ASP A 13 -0.29 -14.39 -0.58
CA ASP A 13 -0.22 -14.34 0.88
C ASP A 13 1.22 -14.56 1.36
N GLY A 14 1.65 -13.74 2.32
CA GLY A 14 3.02 -13.71 2.84
C GLY A 14 3.98 -12.77 2.10
N ASP A 15 3.55 -12.15 1.00
CA ASP A 15 4.37 -11.18 0.28
C ASP A 15 4.62 -9.90 1.11
N LYS A 16 5.60 -9.11 0.64
CA LYS A 16 5.93 -7.80 1.18
C LYS A 16 5.74 -6.74 0.10
N LEU A 17 5.05 -5.65 0.44
CA LEU A 17 4.80 -4.52 -0.44
C LEU A 17 5.34 -3.23 0.19
N LEU A 18 6.01 -2.40 -0.62
CA LEU A 18 6.47 -1.07 -0.26
C LEU A 18 5.78 -0.03 -1.15
N ASP A 19 5.06 0.90 -0.53
CA ASP A 19 4.38 2.02 -1.18
C ASP A 19 5.20 3.31 -0.94
N LEU A 20 5.86 3.80 -2.00
CA LEU A 20 6.72 4.98 -1.96
C LEU A 20 5.94 6.24 -2.36
N GLY A 21 5.85 7.21 -1.46
CA GLY A 21 4.97 8.36 -1.61
C GLY A 21 3.52 7.98 -1.30
N CYS A 22 3.30 7.32 -0.16
CA CYS A 22 2.00 6.75 0.17
C CYS A 22 0.91 7.80 0.50
N GLY A 23 1.29 9.06 0.71
CA GLY A 23 0.44 10.11 1.27
C GLY A 23 -0.22 9.62 2.56
N GLU A 24 -1.53 9.78 2.65
CA GLU A 24 -2.37 9.28 3.77
C GLU A 24 -2.49 7.74 3.84
N GLY A 25 -1.79 7.00 2.98
CA GLY A 25 -1.71 5.54 3.05
C GLY A 25 -2.86 4.77 2.37
N ARG A 26 -3.63 5.42 1.49
CA ARG A 26 -4.81 4.79 0.86
C ARG A 26 -4.49 3.51 0.08
N HIS A 27 -3.33 3.43 -0.58
CA HIS A 27 -2.94 2.24 -1.37
C HIS A 27 -2.31 1.16 -0.50
N VAL A 28 -1.35 1.50 0.38
CA VAL A 28 -0.76 0.54 1.32
C VAL A 28 -1.83 -0.16 2.18
N ILE A 29 -2.84 0.58 2.67
CA ILE A 29 -3.95 0.00 3.45
C ILE A 29 -4.78 -0.94 2.57
N ALA A 30 -5.09 -0.53 1.34
CA ALA A 30 -5.86 -1.36 0.43
C ALA A 30 -5.13 -2.67 0.07
N ALA A 31 -3.81 -2.62 -0.15
CA ALA A 31 -3.00 -3.80 -0.44
C ALA A 31 -3.04 -4.81 0.72
N TYR A 32 -2.97 -4.31 1.97
CA TYR A 32 -3.09 -5.13 3.17
C TYR A 32 -4.48 -5.76 3.35
N LEU A 33 -5.53 -5.10 2.86
CA LEU A 33 -6.89 -5.64 2.92
C LEU A 33 -7.17 -6.68 1.82
N GLU A 34 -6.47 -6.59 0.68
CA GLU A 34 -6.67 -7.49 -0.46
C GLU A 34 -6.05 -8.89 -0.22
N LYS A 35 -4.89 -8.95 0.45
CA LYS A 35 -4.15 -10.18 0.74
C LYS A 35 -3.51 -10.15 2.11
N ASN A 36 -3.24 -11.33 2.68
CA ASN A 36 -2.53 -11.44 3.95
C ASN A 36 -1.02 -11.19 3.75
N ILE A 37 -0.66 -9.93 3.55
CA ILE A 37 0.69 -9.48 3.24
C ILE A 37 1.22 -8.50 4.30
N GLN A 38 2.52 -8.24 4.29
CA GLN A 38 3.09 -7.11 4.99
C GLN A 38 3.19 -5.91 4.04
N ALA A 39 2.45 -4.84 4.32
CA ALA A 39 2.46 -3.61 3.54
C ALA A 39 3.09 -2.46 4.33
N VAL A 40 4.07 -1.78 3.75
CA VAL A 40 4.78 -0.63 4.36
C VAL A 40 4.61 0.59 3.46
N GLY A 41 4.13 1.70 4.03
CA GLY A 41 4.02 2.98 3.34
C GLY A 41 5.09 3.94 3.85
N VAL A 42 5.71 4.69 2.93
CA VAL A 42 6.67 5.75 3.25
C VAL A 42 6.29 7.01 2.50
N ASP A 43 6.23 8.14 3.21
CA ASP A 43 6.09 9.46 2.60
C ASP A 43 7.12 10.44 3.18
N LEU A 44 7.56 11.39 2.38
CA LEU A 44 8.42 12.49 2.81
C LEU A 44 7.61 13.62 3.49
N GLY A 45 6.33 13.74 3.14
CA GLY A 45 5.36 14.61 3.76
C GLY A 45 4.98 14.09 5.13
N PHE A 46 5.65 14.55 6.18
CA PHE A 46 5.32 14.17 7.55
C PHE A 46 3.86 14.47 7.91
N ASN A 47 3.24 15.49 7.30
CA ASN A 47 1.84 15.82 7.53
C ASN A 47 0.87 14.78 6.96
N ASP A 48 1.28 14.03 5.93
CA ASP A 48 0.45 12.99 5.32
C ASP A 48 0.43 11.71 6.17
N LEU A 49 1.36 11.56 7.12
CA LEU A 49 1.52 10.39 7.99
C LEU A 49 0.95 10.57 9.41
N LYS A 50 0.18 11.65 9.64
CA LYS A 50 -0.35 12.00 10.98
C LYS A 50 -1.61 11.26 11.36
#